data_AF-A0A395ULN9-F1
#
_entry.id   AF-A0A395ULN9-F1
#
_cell.length_a   1.000
_cell.length_b   1.000
_cell.length_c   1.000
_cell.angle_alpha   90.00
_cell.angle_beta   90.00
_cell.angle_gamma   90.00
#
_symmetry.space_group_name_H-M   'P 1'
#
loop_
_entity.id
_entity.type
_entity.pdbx_description
1 polymer ?
#
loop_
_entity_poly.entity_id
_entity_poly.type
_entity_poly.pdbx_seq_one_letter_code
_entity_poly.pdbx_strand_id
1 'polypeptide(L)'
;MKSFTGIIFWSILLICSACTDENETNNGKRTDCYNGTPLTVRATATGFENIPGSEKPSTRASVTDEHLKTEFVDGDSIGIFSIKDGTIVDDINNIPLVYNVSNDSWNPVENSKTLYWYDGASYIAYYPYRKNITLDVSKDTDEAIASLTGNEKLQPSKDQSTKEKHTVSDLLIATGVPTTGNSSGIILNLQFKHQFTLLVLQPQAYIGCFAPENAGFVYHKESRILGTDSAAINVNLNGITPYQIDSVKFCAIVPSQKNARITGSYVTADGRNNTNTKINYSGSSITFASGKCYTLKVISPVPGKGSTERKLYPGDFVFQNETEKRIEIHPGDGMLEENGEIYDYQNAIGMVITCDSKKMTDIKCNENGWNHAYVMGFENLGTGRWGGMERVEEGITPMTKDDEIEKNMNGYSETEQMLKNYTANVQGSYSAFESIRKYRDSNKIPDGLNRSPWFVPSIGQWFDMLVNICGKSPRDFRNETSNGLNDTGWGQETLDKLTIQLSKVGNSLPQFSDTYRLGFSCSSQYDKDRCWMLLWHIDDPEYPNWDRVCLQGYDKKAYWNVRPFFAF
;
A
#
# COMPACT_ATOMS: atom_id res chain seq x y z
N MET A 1 34.84 -18.47 -63.20
CA MET A 1 35.12 -17.02 -63.19
C MET A 1 36.07 -16.75 -62.03
N LYS A 2 37.33 -16.44 -62.38
CA LYS A 2 38.45 -15.80 -61.64
C LYS A 2 38.49 -15.94 -60.10
N SER A 3 39.60 -16.27 -59.44
CA SER A 3 40.93 -16.75 -59.80
C SER A 3 41.63 -17.14 -58.49
N PHE A 4 42.33 -18.27 -58.53
CA PHE A 4 43.49 -18.64 -57.72
C PHE A 4 44.39 -17.48 -57.26
N THR A 5 44.93 -17.59 -56.04
CA THR A 5 46.40 -17.68 -55.78
C THR A 5 46.67 -18.13 -54.35
N GLY A 6 47.27 -19.32 -54.21
CA GLY A 6 47.95 -19.76 -52.99
C GLY A 6 49.44 -19.44 -53.05
N ILE A 7 50.11 -19.46 -51.89
CA ILE A 7 51.55 -19.68 -51.78
C ILE A 7 51.79 -20.66 -50.62
N ILE A 8 52.45 -21.76 -50.99
CA ILE A 8 53.00 -22.84 -50.17
C ILE A 8 54.51 -22.58 -50.04
N PHE A 9 55.09 -22.87 -48.86
CA PHE A 9 56.48 -23.31 -48.64
C PHE A 9 56.51 -23.88 -47.19
N TRP A 10 56.50 -25.18 -46.88
CA TRP A 10 57.41 -26.32 -47.11
C TRP A 10 58.84 -26.15 -46.58
N SER A 11 59.22 -26.98 -45.58
CA SER A 11 60.55 -27.60 -45.28
C SER A 11 60.54 -28.12 -43.82
N ILE A 12 60.08 -29.35 -43.51
CA ILE A 12 60.84 -30.61 -43.37
C ILE A 12 62.24 -30.48 -42.75
N LEU A 13 62.45 -31.07 -41.57
CA LEU A 13 63.59 -31.95 -41.31
C LEU A 13 63.25 -33.04 -40.25
N LEU A 14 63.28 -34.29 -40.70
CA LEU A 14 63.30 -35.53 -39.91
C LEU A 14 64.72 -35.80 -39.41
N ILE A 15 64.87 -36.25 -38.16
CA ILE A 15 65.94 -37.19 -37.76
C ILE A 15 65.29 -38.32 -36.94
N CYS A 16 65.49 -39.54 -37.42
CA CYS A 16 65.04 -40.81 -36.84
C CYS A 16 66.04 -41.35 -35.80
N SER A 17 65.52 -42.12 -34.83
CA SER A 17 66.09 -43.30 -34.13
C SER A 17 65.66 -43.25 -32.65
N ALA A 18 65.20 -44.30 -31.97
CA ALA A 18 64.91 -45.69 -32.31
C ALA A 18 63.78 -46.19 -31.40
N CYS A 19 63.06 -47.21 -31.86
CA CYS A 19 61.95 -47.91 -31.22
C CYS A 19 62.31 -48.53 -29.86
N THR A 20 61.36 -48.70 -28.94
CA THR A 20 60.60 -49.96 -28.71
C THR A 20 59.50 -49.71 -27.66
N ASP A 21 58.35 -50.35 -27.86
CA ASP A 21 57.19 -50.36 -26.96
C ASP A 21 57.53 -50.79 -25.53
N GLU A 22 56.78 -50.26 -24.54
CA GLU A 22 55.88 -51.03 -23.68
C GLU A 22 55.38 -50.19 -22.47
N ASN A 23 54.06 -50.15 -22.35
CA ASN A 23 53.25 -50.03 -21.13
C ASN A 23 53.17 -48.71 -20.32
N GLU A 24 51.89 -48.34 -20.14
CA GLU A 24 51.28 -47.62 -19.02
C GLU A 24 51.78 -46.22 -18.68
N THR A 25 50.96 -45.22 -19.03
CA THR A 25 50.90 -43.98 -18.25
C THR A 25 49.46 -43.58 -17.95
N ASN A 26 49.07 -43.91 -16.72
CA ASN A 26 48.21 -43.15 -15.81
C ASN A 26 47.30 -42.07 -16.42
N ASN A 27 45.99 -42.31 -16.30
CA ASN A 27 44.96 -41.27 -16.29
C ASN A 27 45.10 -40.37 -15.03
N GLY A 28 46.15 -39.55 -14.99
CA GLY A 28 46.29 -38.46 -14.02
C GLY A 28 45.41 -37.28 -14.43
N LYS A 29 44.43 -36.92 -13.59
CA LYS A 29 43.72 -35.62 -13.68
C LYS A 29 44.76 -34.50 -13.75
N ARG A 30 44.72 -33.74 -14.85
CA ARG A 30 45.58 -32.60 -15.14
C ARG A 30 45.14 -31.38 -14.32
N THR A 31 45.45 -31.33 -13.02
CA THR A 31 45.14 -30.18 -12.14
C THR A 31 46.34 -29.26 -11.88
N ASP A 32 47.58 -29.73 -12.07
CA ASP A 32 48.80 -28.96 -11.76
C ASP A 32 49.16 -27.87 -12.78
N CYS A 33 48.52 -27.81 -13.96
CA CYS A 33 48.92 -26.89 -15.04
C CYS A 33 48.45 -25.43 -14.87
N TYR A 34 47.69 -25.12 -13.82
CA TYR A 34 47.12 -23.78 -13.60
C TYR A 34 47.65 -23.07 -12.35
N ASN A 35 48.45 -23.74 -11.51
CA ASN A 35 49.03 -23.15 -10.30
C ASN A 35 49.87 -21.92 -10.67
N GLY A 36 49.59 -20.78 -10.01
CA GLY A 36 50.28 -19.51 -10.30
C GLY A 36 49.68 -18.71 -11.47
N THR A 37 48.47 -19.03 -11.94
CA THR A 37 47.77 -18.22 -12.95
C THR A 37 47.04 -17.04 -12.30
N PRO A 38 47.19 -15.79 -12.79
CA PRO A 38 46.48 -14.63 -12.23
C PRO A 38 44.95 -14.78 -12.27
N LEU A 39 44.28 -14.33 -11.20
CA LEU A 39 42.82 -14.31 -11.11
C LEU A 39 42.23 -13.01 -11.63
N THR A 40 41.11 -13.11 -12.35
CA THR A 40 40.17 -12.00 -12.54
C THR A 40 39.11 -12.06 -11.46
N VAL A 41 38.98 -11.01 -10.64
CA VAL A 41 38.00 -10.97 -9.54
C VAL A 41 36.79 -10.14 -9.96
N ARG A 42 35.60 -10.71 -9.81
CA ARG A 42 34.31 -10.05 -10.06
C ARG A 42 33.44 -10.15 -8.83
N ALA A 43 32.62 -9.12 -8.58
CA ALA A 43 31.72 -9.16 -7.44
C ALA A 43 30.33 -8.59 -7.75
N THR A 44 29.34 -9.14 -7.07
CA THR A 44 27.96 -8.65 -7.03
C THR A 44 27.49 -8.60 -5.58
N ALA A 45 26.49 -7.78 -5.27
CA ALA A 45 25.87 -7.74 -3.96
C ALA A 45 24.39 -8.13 -4.06
N THR A 46 23.93 -8.96 -3.12
CA THR A 46 22.49 -9.20 -2.92
C THR A 46 21.91 -8.02 -2.16
N GLY A 47 20.74 -7.51 -2.56
CA GLY A 47 20.05 -6.46 -1.80
C GLY A 47 19.44 -6.97 -0.49
N PHE A 48 18.99 -6.05 0.36
CA PHE A 48 18.22 -6.38 1.55
C PHE A 48 16.86 -7.00 1.20
N GLU A 49 16.46 -8.03 1.92
CA GLU A 49 15.15 -8.64 1.77
C GLU A 49 14.10 -7.92 2.65
N ASN A 50 13.07 -7.36 2.01
CA ASN A 50 11.93 -6.79 2.74
C ASN A 50 11.11 -7.87 3.43
N ILE A 51 10.89 -7.72 4.73
CA ILE A 51 9.93 -8.56 5.45
C ILE A 51 8.55 -7.89 5.37
N PRO A 52 7.51 -8.55 4.84
CA PRO A 52 6.16 -8.00 4.88
C PRO A 52 5.73 -7.81 6.35
N GLY A 53 5.25 -6.61 6.69
CA GLY A 53 4.57 -6.38 7.96
C GLY A 53 3.37 -7.32 8.11
N SER A 54 2.97 -7.62 9.34
CA SER A 54 1.86 -8.53 9.68
C SER A 54 0.46 -8.00 9.32
N GLU A 55 0.33 -7.14 8.31
CA GLU A 55 -0.95 -6.67 7.78
C GLU A 55 -1.10 -7.13 6.32
N LYS A 56 -2.29 -7.66 5.99
CA LYS A 56 -2.62 -8.18 4.66
C LYS A 56 -2.17 -7.20 3.56
N PRO A 57 -1.55 -7.68 2.46
CA PRO A 57 -1.06 -6.81 1.41
C PRO A 57 -2.24 -6.25 0.60
N SER A 58 -2.62 -5.00 0.88
CA SER A 58 -3.34 -4.17 -0.09
C SER A 58 -2.32 -3.69 -1.12
N THR A 59 -2.37 -4.26 -2.33
CA THR A 59 -1.59 -3.90 -3.54
C THR A 59 -0.06 -3.87 -3.38
N ARG A 60 0.61 -4.92 -3.88
CA ARG A 60 2.08 -4.94 -4.05
C ARG A 60 2.51 -3.91 -5.09
N ALA A 61 2.84 -2.70 -4.66
CA ALA A 61 3.87 -1.91 -5.30
C ALA A 61 5.19 -2.24 -4.58
N SER A 62 5.92 -3.27 -5.03
CA SER A 62 7.35 -3.31 -4.74
C SER A 62 7.99 -2.24 -5.62
N VAL A 63 7.93 -0.99 -5.17
CA VAL A 63 8.89 0.00 -5.65
C VAL A 63 10.24 -0.59 -5.28
N THR A 64 11.02 -0.98 -6.29
CA THR A 64 12.44 -1.29 -6.12
C THR A 64 13.08 -0.01 -5.60
N ASP A 65 13.14 0.12 -4.27
CA ASP A 65 13.83 1.24 -3.65
C ASP A 65 15.32 1.00 -3.89
N GLU A 66 15.92 1.80 -4.79
CA GLU A 66 17.31 1.65 -5.22
C GLU A 66 18.28 1.63 -4.02
N HIS A 67 17.88 2.25 -2.89
CA HIS A 67 18.65 2.27 -1.64
C HIS A 67 18.71 0.93 -0.91
N LEU A 68 17.92 -0.08 -1.33
CA LEU A 68 17.97 -1.44 -0.79
C LEU A 68 18.99 -2.33 -1.51
N LYS A 69 19.64 -1.83 -2.56
CA LYS A 69 20.62 -2.55 -3.35
C LYS A 69 21.96 -1.82 -3.28
N THR A 70 23.02 -2.54 -2.93
CA THR A 70 24.38 -2.02 -3.05
C THR A 70 24.81 -2.03 -4.52
N GLU A 71 25.20 -0.88 -5.02
CA GLU A 71 25.87 -0.73 -6.32
C GLU A 71 27.30 -0.26 -6.07
N PHE A 72 28.27 -1.09 -6.46
CA PHE A 72 29.68 -0.76 -6.33
C PHE A 72 30.06 0.34 -7.33
N VAL A 73 30.83 1.32 -6.88
CA VAL A 73 31.31 2.45 -7.68
C VAL A 73 32.84 2.45 -7.76
N ASP A 74 33.39 3.13 -8.76
CA ASP A 74 34.84 3.21 -8.97
C ASP A 74 35.56 3.69 -7.69
N GLY A 75 36.59 2.96 -7.26
CA GLY A 75 37.30 3.25 -6.02
C GLY A 75 36.80 2.51 -4.77
N ASP A 76 35.63 1.87 -4.82
CA ASP A 76 35.19 0.97 -3.75
C ASP A 76 36.24 -0.11 -3.49
N SER A 77 36.44 -0.47 -2.22
CA SER A 77 37.53 -1.37 -1.82
C SER A 77 37.05 -2.53 -0.96
N ILE A 78 37.57 -3.74 -1.23
CA ILE A 78 37.33 -4.97 -0.44
C ILE A 78 38.64 -5.49 0.15
N GLY A 79 38.54 -6.15 1.31
CA GLY A 79 39.64 -6.95 1.87
C GLY A 79 39.44 -8.41 1.51
N ILE A 80 40.49 -9.07 0.98
CA ILE A 80 40.43 -10.48 0.57
C ILE A 80 41.48 -11.34 1.28
N PHE A 81 41.07 -12.57 1.62
CA PHE A 81 41.89 -13.62 2.22
C PHE A 81 41.88 -14.85 1.32
N SER A 82 43.04 -15.48 1.12
CA SER A 82 43.16 -16.77 0.43
C SER A 82 43.42 -17.87 1.46
N ILE A 83 42.61 -18.93 1.43
CA ILE A 83 42.58 -19.97 2.45
C ILE A 83 42.69 -21.35 1.80
N LYS A 84 43.59 -22.17 2.32
CA LYS A 84 43.70 -23.59 1.99
C LYS A 84 44.08 -24.37 3.23
N ASP A 85 43.35 -25.46 3.49
CA ASP A 85 43.61 -26.40 4.60
C ASP A 85 43.84 -25.70 5.95
N GLY A 86 43.04 -24.66 6.23
CA GLY A 86 43.11 -23.91 7.48
C GLY A 86 44.28 -22.91 7.60
N THR A 87 44.93 -22.57 6.47
CA THR A 87 46.09 -21.67 6.43
C THR A 87 45.93 -20.58 5.35
N ILE A 88 46.62 -19.45 5.55
CA ILE A 88 46.71 -18.40 4.54
C ILE A 88 47.64 -18.85 3.42
N VAL A 89 47.21 -18.66 2.18
CA VAL A 89 48.00 -18.98 0.98
C VAL A 89 48.59 -17.72 0.37
N ASP A 90 49.87 -17.79 -0.02
CA ASP A 90 50.59 -16.74 -0.78
C ASP A 90 50.59 -15.35 -0.07
N ASP A 91 50.57 -15.37 1.26
CA ASP A 91 50.37 -14.19 2.13
C ASP A 91 49.20 -13.28 1.71
N ILE A 92 48.17 -13.83 1.05
CA ILE A 92 46.95 -13.09 0.74
C ILE A 92 46.13 -13.01 2.03
N ASN A 93 46.48 -12.05 2.87
CA ASN A 93 45.91 -11.79 4.17
C ASN A 93 45.43 -10.34 4.25
N ASN A 94 44.11 -10.14 4.15
CA ASN A 94 43.46 -8.82 4.10
C ASN A 94 44.06 -7.90 3.03
N ILE A 95 44.26 -8.43 1.82
CA ILE A 95 44.78 -7.64 0.70
C ILE A 95 43.68 -6.72 0.16
N PRO A 96 43.94 -5.42 -0.07
CA PRO A 96 42.95 -4.53 -0.66
C PRO A 96 42.82 -4.75 -2.17
N LEU A 97 41.59 -4.96 -2.64
CA LEU A 97 41.23 -4.85 -4.05
C LEU A 97 40.30 -3.65 -4.25
N VAL A 98 40.48 -2.92 -5.36
CA VAL A 98 39.71 -1.74 -5.72
C VAL A 98 38.86 -2.05 -6.96
N TYR A 99 37.59 -1.70 -6.90
CA TYR A 99 36.67 -1.87 -8.01
C TYR A 99 36.99 -0.87 -9.13
N ASN A 100 37.06 -1.39 -10.34
CA ASN A 100 37.20 -0.61 -11.57
C ASN A 100 36.00 -0.89 -12.48
N VAL A 101 35.19 0.15 -12.70
CA VAL A 101 33.96 0.04 -13.48
C VAL A 101 34.23 -0.20 -14.97
N SER A 102 35.37 0.26 -15.50
CA SER A 102 35.68 0.21 -16.94
C SER A 102 35.86 -1.21 -17.48
N ASN A 103 36.25 -2.14 -16.60
CA ASN A 103 36.49 -3.54 -16.93
C ASN A 103 35.72 -4.52 -16.04
N ASP A 104 34.78 -4.01 -15.22
CA ASP A 104 33.95 -4.80 -14.29
C ASP A 104 34.80 -5.78 -13.46
N SER A 105 35.85 -5.26 -12.81
CA SER A 105 36.80 -6.10 -12.08
C SER A 105 37.38 -5.42 -10.83
N TRP A 106 37.76 -6.25 -9.87
CA TRP A 106 38.43 -5.84 -8.64
C TRP A 106 39.93 -6.11 -8.75
N ASN A 107 40.72 -5.03 -8.71
CA ASN A 107 42.14 -5.08 -9.00
C ASN A 107 42.96 -4.79 -7.72
N PRO A 108 44.10 -5.47 -7.50
CA PRO A 108 44.99 -5.11 -6.41
C PRO A 108 45.41 -3.65 -6.50
N VAL A 109 45.49 -2.96 -5.36
CA VAL A 109 46.06 -1.61 -5.28
C VAL A 109 47.50 -1.62 -5.83
N GLU A 110 47.96 -0.50 -6.39
CA GLU A 110 49.33 -0.37 -6.89
C GLU A 110 50.35 -0.80 -5.82
N ASN A 111 51.32 -1.65 -6.20
CA ASN A 111 52.30 -2.30 -5.32
C ASN A 111 51.74 -3.35 -4.33
N SER A 112 50.47 -3.74 -4.47
CA SER A 112 49.86 -4.86 -3.75
C SER A 112 50.14 -6.20 -4.42
N LYS A 113 49.96 -7.31 -3.70
CA LYS A 113 50.15 -8.66 -4.25
C LYS A 113 49.08 -8.99 -5.28
N THR A 114 49.51 -9.56 -6.41
CA THR A 114 48.61 -10.15 -7.42
C THR A 114 48.00 -11.44 -6.87
N LEU A 115 46.71 -11.66 -7.13
CA LEU A 115 46.05 -12.89 -6.73
C LEU A 115 46.28 -13.97 -7.79
N TYR A 116 46.78 -15.12 -7.34
CA TYR A 116 47.01 -16.29 -8.18
C TYR A 116 46.10 -17.45 -7.79
N TRP A 117 45.78 -18.28 -8.76
CA TRP A 117 45.08 -19.54 -8.55
C TRP A 117 46.01 -20.59 -7.96
N TYR A 118 45.52 -21.28 -6.93
CA TYR A 118 46.14 -22.46 -6.34
C TYR A 118 45.09 -23.55 -6.17
N ASP A 119 45.46 -24.79 -6.51
CA ASP A 119 44.55 -25.92 -6.37
C ASP A 119 44.07 -26.07 -4.91
N GLY A 120 42.76 -26.22 -4.72
CA GLY A 120 42.14 -26.31 -3.40
C GLY A 120 42.04 -25.01 -2.60
N ALA A 121 42.47 -23.86 -3.14
CA ALA A 121 42.32 -22.57 -2.45
C ALA A 121 40.90 -22.00 -2.59
N SER A 122 40.41 -21.42 -1.50
CA SER A 122 39.14 -20.70 -1.40
C SER A 122 39.39 -19.27 -0.91
N TYR A 123 38.43 -18.38 -1.14
CA TYR A 123 38.57 -16.97 -0.81
C TYR A 123 37.41 -16.51 0.05
N ILE A 124 37.73 -15.70 1.06
CA ILE A 124 36.76 -14.93 1.84
C ILE A 124 37.08 -13.45 1.60
N ALA A 125 36.07 -12.67 1.25
CA ALA A 125 36.20 -11.24 1.03
C ALA A 125 35.13 -10.49 1.81
N TYR A 126 35.46 -9.26 2.23
CA TYR A 126 34.51 -8.37 2.89
C TYR A 126 34.58 -6.95 2.33
N TYR A 127 33.44 -6.25 2.38
CA TYR A 127 33.27 -4.85 2.02
C TYR A 127 32.66 -4.08 3.21
N PRO A 128 33.05 -2.82 3.44
CA PRO A 128 34.17 -2.11 2.82
C PRO A 128 35.50 -2.40 3.52
N TYR A 129 36.60 -2.31 2.77
CA TYR A 129 37.95 -2.60 3.26
C TYR A 129 38.36 -1.76 4.48
N ARG A 130 39.06 -2.39 5.43
CA ARG A 130 39.69 -1.73 6.58
C ARG A 130 41.07 -2.34 6.84
N LYS A 131 42.05 -1.50 7.18
CA LYS A 131 43.40 -1.98 7.56
C LYS A 131 43.34 -2.76 8.87
N ASN A 132 44.25 -3.73 9.02
CA ASN A 132 44.46 -4.47 10.27
C ASN A 132 43.20 -5.23 10.73
N ILE A 133 42.47 -5.82 9.79
CA ILE A 133 41.49 -6.89 10.04
C ILE A 133 42.20 -8.23 9.92
N THR A 134 41.99 -9.08 10.90
CA THR A 134 42.55 -10.43 10.96
C THR A 134 41.42 -11.43 10.81
N LEU A 135 41.73 -12.55 10.15
CA LEU A 135 40.82 -13.67 10.00
C LEU A 135 41.45 -14.90 10.64
N ASP A 136 40.73 -15.57 11.55
CA ASP A 136 41.17 -16.85 12.08
C ASP A 136 40.83 -17.97 11.09
N VAL A 137 41.80 -18.29 10.25
CA VAL A 137 41.66 -19.30 9.19
C VAL A 137 41.74 -20.74 9.71
N SER A 138 42.06 -20.96 10.98
CA SER A 138 42.05 -22.29 11.58
C SER A 138 40.63 -22.83 11.82
N LYS A 139 39.64 -21.94 11.75
CA LYS A 139 38.23 -22.25 11.91
C LYS A 139 37.57 -22.61 10.58
N ASP A 140 36.41 -23.26 10.67
CA ASP A 140 35.58 -23.44 9.47
C ASP A 140 35.09 -22.10 8.92
N THR A 141 34.56 -22.12 7.70
CA THR A 141 34.15 -20.91 6.98
C THR A 141 33.08 -20.11 7.73
N ASP A 142 32.14 -20.76 8.42
CA ASP A 142 31.06 -20.06 9.12
C ASP A 142 31.59 -19.36 10.39
N GLU A 143 32.48 -20.01 11.13
CA GLU A 143 33.19 -19.41 12.26
C GLU A 143 34.11 -18.26 11.82
N ALA A 144 34.77 -18.39 10.66
CA ALA A 144 35.58 -17.32 10.08
C ALA A 144 34.73 -16.09 9.69
N ILE A 145 33.57 -16.31 9.05
CA ILE A 145 32.58 -15.26 8.75
C ILE A 145 32.08 -14.61 10.06
N ALA A 146 31.76 -15.43 11.07
CA ALA A 146 31.32 -14.93 12.37
C ALA A 146 32.39 -14.04 13.04
N SER A 147 33.68 -14.35 12.87
CA SER A 147 34.79 -13.54 13.38
C SER A 147 34.87 -12.15 12.72
N LEU A 148 34.56 -12.05 11.42
CA LEU A 148 34.47 -10.78 10.70
C LEU A 148 33.25 -9.98 11.16
N THR A 149 32.09 -10.63 11.23
CA THR A 149 30.83 -10.00 11.68
C THR A 149 30.90 -9.54 13.15
N GLY A 150 31.68 -10.23 14.00
CA GLY A 150 31.92 -9.87 15.40
C GLY A 150 33.08 -8.88 15.60
N ASN A 151 33.81 -8.51 14.55
CA ASN A 151 34.97 -7.62 14.67
C ASN A 151 34.52 -6.21 15.07
N GLU A 152 35.09 -5.66 16.14
CA GLU A 152 34.76 -4.31 16.64
C GLU A 152 34.97 -3.23 15.57
N LYS A 153 36.01 -3.38 14.74
CA LYS A 153 36.32 -2.45 13.66
C LYS A 153 35.39 -2.63 12.47
N LEU A 154 34.50 -3.62 12.41
CA LEU A 154 33.54 -3.79 11.32
C LEU A 154 32.10 -3.55 11.78
N GLN A 155 31.88 -3.13 13.03
CA GLN A 155 30.56 -2.81 13.54
C GLN A 155 29.99 -1.53 12.89
N PRO A 156 28.65 -1.44 12.75
CA PRO A 156 27.99 -0.23 12.29
C PRO A 156 28.29 0.97 13.19
N SER A 157 28.52 2.14 12.59
CA SER A 157 28.73 3.38 13.34
C SER A 157 27.44 3.87 13.97
N LYS A 158 27.54 4.56 15.12
CA LYS A 158 26.43 5.30 15.73
C LYS A 158 25.98 6.51 14.91
N ASP A 159 26.90 7.07 14.14
CA ASP A 159 26.62 8.16 13.22
C ASP A 159 26.71 7.63 11.78
N GLN A 160 25.55 7.58 11.11
CA GLN A 160 25.38 7.16 9.71
C GLN A 160 24.77 8.30 8.87
N SER A 161 24.88 9.55 9.33
CA SER A 161 24.19 10.71 8.76
C SER A 161 24.52 11.05 7.30
N THR A 162 25.64 10.54 6.76
CA THR A 162 26.06 10.77 5.37
C THR A 162 26.13 9.45 4.61
N LYS A 163 26.09 9.52 3.28
CA LYS A 163 26.22 8.34 2.40
C LYS A 163 27.48 7.56 2.75
N GLU A 164 28.62 8.22 2.91
CA GLU A 164 29.90 7.59 3.24
C GLU A 164 29.84 6.87 4.59
N LYS A 165 29.28 7.53 5.62
CA LYS A 165 29.15 6.95 6.98
C LYS A 165 28.19 5.76 7.01
N HIS A 166 27.14 5.81 6.22
CA HIS A 166 26.20 4.71 6.05
C HIS A 166 26.85 3.53 5.33
N THR A 167 27.50 3.78 4.19
CA THR A 167 28.23 2.76 3.41
C THR A 167 29.30 2.05 4.24
N VAL A 168 30.09 2.78 5.05
CA VAL A 168 31.10 2.13 5.91
C VAL A 168 30.50 1.30 7.04
N SER A 169 29.22 1.49 7.37
CA SER A 169 28.51 0.75 8.40
C SER A 169 27.83 -0.53 7.87
N ASP A 170 27.73 -0.67 6.55
CA ASP A 170 27.14 -1.83 5.90
C ASP A 170 28.20 -2.87 5.56
N LEU A 171 28.39 -3.85 6.45
CA LEU A 171 29.31 -4.95 6.22
C LEU A 171 28.68 -5.97 5.26
N LEU A 172 29.35 -6.21 4.14
CA LEU A 172 29.04 -7.33 3.26
C LEU A 172 30.18 -8.34 3.28
N ILE A 173 29.84 -9.64 3.23
CA ILE A 173 30.81 -10.73 3.14
C ILE A 173 30.46 -11.65 1.96
N ALA A 174 31.48 -12.10 1.25
CA ALA A 174 31.38 -13.08 0.18
C ALA A 174 32.40 -14.19 0.39
N THR A 175 32.06 -15.39 -0.05
CA THR A 175 33.01 -16.49 -0.21
C THR A 175 33.03 -16.90 -1.68
N GLY A 176 34.16 -17.45 -2.14
CA GLY A 176 34.30 -17.86 -3.53
C GLY A 176 35.39 -18.91 -3.73
N VAL A 177 35.18 -19.76 -4.72
CA VAL A 177 36.18 -20.70 -5.24
C VAL A 177 36.39 -20.35 -6.71
N PRO A 178 37.64 -20.16 -7.17
CA PRO A 178 37.87 -19.81 -8.57
C PRO A 178 37.44 -20.93 -9.52
N THR A 179 36.85 -20.57 -10.65
CA THR A 179 36.40 -21.55 -11.65
C THR A 179 37.44 -21.74 -12.74
N THR A 180 37.89 -22.99 -12.96
CA THR A 180 38.80 -23.38 -14.03
C THR A 180 37.99 -23.95 -15.21
N GLY A 181 38.16 -23.38 -16.41
CA GLY A 181 37.40 -23.79 -17.60
C GLY A 181 36.98 -22.66 -18.55
N ASN A 182 37.23 -21.40 -18.20
CA ASN A 182 36.96 -20.27 -19.08
C ASN A 182 38.11 -20.04 -20.07
N SER A 183 37.78 -19.82 -21.35
CA SER A 183 38.74 -19.48 -22.41
C SER A 183 39.45 -18.13 -22.20
N SER A 184 38.97 -17.32 -21.26
CA SER A 184 39.43 -15.94 -20.98
C SER A 184 40.28 -15.81 -19.71
N GLY A 185 40.63 -16.92 -19.04
CA GLY A 185 41.37 -16.93 -17.77
C GLY A 185 40.57 -17.49 -16.60
N ILE A 186 41.18 -17.52 -15.41
CA ILE A 186 40.56 -18.05 -14.18
C ILE A 186 39.83 -16.92 -13.46
N ILE A 187 38.54 -17.10 -13.19
CA ILE A 187 37.67 -16.07 -12.59
C ILE A 187 37.29 -16.47 -11.17
N LEU A 188 37.42 -15.52 -10.24
CA LEU A 188 36.84 -15.58 -8.90
C LEU A 188 35.59 -14.70 -8.86
N ASN A 189 34.42 -15.32 -8.73
CA ASN A 189 33.16 -14.62 -8.56
C ASN A 189 32.81 -14.53 -7.07
N LEU A 190 32.55 -13.33 -6.58
CA LEU A 190 32.17 -13.04 -5.20
C LEU A 190 30.72 -12.55 -5.16
N GLN A 191 29.87 -13.25 -4.43
CA GLN A 191 28.51 -12.79 -4.17
C GLN A 191 28.40 -12.29 -2.73
N PHE A 192 28.44 -10.98 -2.57
CA PHE A 192 28.37 -10.29 -1.29
C PHE A 192 26.96 -10.32 -0.71
N LYS A 193 26.88 -10.61 0.60
CA LYS A 193 25.65 -10.60 1.39
C LYS A 193 25.80 -9.67 2.58
N HIS A 194 24.78 -8.86 2.84
CA HIS A 194 24.72 -7.98 4.02
C HIS A 194 24.70 -8.79 5.32
N GLN A 195 25.61 -8.46 6.24
CA GLN A 195 25.75 -9.16 7.52
C GLN A 195 24.90 -8.57 8.65
N PHE A 196 24.36 -7.37 8.41
CA PHE A 196 23.57 -6.63 9.38
C PHE A 196 22.12 -6.46 8.91
N THR A 197 21.33 -5.76 9.73
CA THR A 197 19.91 -5.47 9.46
C THR A 197 19.76 -4.01 9.05
N LEU A 198 18.93 -3.75 8.05
CA LEU A 198 18.52 -2.40 7.66
C LEU A 198 17.18 -2.05 8.33
N LEU A 199 17.16 -0.90 8.99
CA LEU A 199 15.92 -0.26 9.46
C LEU A 199 15.62 0.94 8.56
N VAL A 200 14.37 1.08 8.13
CA VAL A 200 13.89 2.24 7.36
C VAL A 200 12.74 2.89 8.12
N LEU A 201 12.90 4.15 8.51
CA LEU A 201 11.84 4.96 9.10
C LEU A 201 11.19 5.82 8.02
N GLN A 202 9.86 5.74 7.94
CA GLN A 202 9.01 6.62 7.17
C GLN A 202 8.03 7.34 8.12
N PRO A 203 8.36 8.53 8.61
CA PRO A 203 7.47 9.32 9.48
C PRO A 203 6.14 9.61 8.78
N GLN A 204 5.01 9.50 9.47
CA GLN A 204 3.68 9.78 8.95
C GLN A 204 2.99 10.82 9.84
N ALA A 205 2.11 11.64 9.28
CA ALA A 205 1.29 12.55 10.04
C ALA A 205 0.00 12.88 9.29
N TYR A 206 -1.01 13.35 10.03
CA TYR A 206 -2.25 13.85 9.44
C TYR A 206 -2.04 15.27 8.90
N ILE A 207 -1.94 15.41 7.57
CA ILE A 207 -1.71 16.68 6.87
C ILE A 207 -3.01 17.26 6.31
N GLY A 208 -3.07 18.57 6.08
CA GLY A 208 -4.26 19.23 5.55
C GLY A 208 -4.62 18.79 4.13
N CYS A 209 -5.84 19.08 3.69
CA CYS A 209 -6.30 18.84 2.32
C CYS A 209 -6.76 20.13 1.65
N PHE A 210 -6.60 20.22 0.34
CA PHE A 210 -7.27 21.21 -0.49
C PHE A 210 -7.96 20.53 -1.67
N ALA A 211 -9.07 21.12 -2.12
CA ALA A 211 -9.87 20.57 -3.21
C ALA A 211 -9.18 20.85 -4.56
N PRO A 212 -9.36 19.98 -5.57
CA PRO A 212 -8.95 20.29 -6.94
C PRO A 212 -9.63 21.56 -7.44
N GLU A 213 -9.04 22.18 -8.46
CA GLU A 213 -9.65 23.35 -9.10
C GLU A 213 -11.05 23.00 -9.65
N ASN A 214 -12.02 23.89 -9.44
CA ASN A 214 -13.41 23.74 -9.88
C ASN A 214 -14.15 22.50 -9.32
N ALA A 215 -13.74 21.97 -8.16
CA ALA A 215 -14.33 20.76 -7.60
C ALA A 215 -15.76 20.91 -7.04
N GLY A 216 -16.30 22.13 -6.94
CA GLY A 216 -17.64 22.39 -6.37
C GLY A 216 -17.72 22.31 -4.85
N PHE A 217 -16.61 22.06 -4.16
CA PHE A 217 -16.50 22.01 -2.70
C PHE A 217 -15.14 22.54 -2.23
N VAL A 218 -15.03 22.78 -0.92
CA VAL A 218 -13.75 22.96 -0.21
C VAL A 218 -13.63 21.94 0.92
N TYR A 219 -12.44 21.77 1.49
CA TYR A 219 -12.31 20.96 2.70
C TYR A 219 -12.76 21.74 3.93
N HIS A 220 -13.51 21.06 4.80
CA HIS A 220 -13.94 21.56 6.09
C HIS A 220 -12.73 21.79 7.00
N LYS A 221 -12.88 22.65 8.00
CA LYS A 221 -11.80 22.95 8.96
C LYS A 221 -11.31 21.66 9.64
N GLU A 222 -9.99 21.61 9.91
CA GLU A 222 -9.29 20.44 10.47
C GLU A 222 -9.43 19.13 9.67
N SER A 223 -9.89 19.20 8.42
CA SER A 223 -9.83 18.07 7.49
C SER A 223 -8.39 17.67 7.19
N ARG A 224 -8.00 16.50 7.67
CA ARG A 224 -6.64 15.99 7.53
C ARG A 224 -6.65 14.51 7.15
N ILE A 225 -5.71 14.11 6.31
CA ILE A 225 -5.51 12.71 5.90
C ILE A 225 -4.11 12.24 6.28
N LEU A 226 -3.98 10.92 6.45
CA LEU A 226 -2.68 10.32 6.71
C LEU A 226 -1.77 10.49 5.49
N GLY A 227 -0.67 11.20 5.69
CA GLY A 227 0.36 11.41 4.70
C GLY A 227 1.75 11.21 5.28
N THR A 228 2.76 11.39 4.45
CA THR A 228 4.15 11.32 4.91
C THR A 228 4.56 12.63 5.54
N ASP A 229 5.22 12.55 6.70
CA ASP A 229 5.66 13.73 7.44
C ASP A 229 7.04 14.19 6.94
N SER A 230 7.02 15.09 5.97
CA SER A 230 8.23 15.67 5.36
C SER A 230 8.92 16.72 6.23
N ALA A 231 8.35 17.06 7.41
CA ALA A 231 8.94 18.01 8.34
C ALA A 231 9.79 17.32 9.43
N ALA A 232 9.89 15.99 9.39
CA ALA A 232 10.66 15.21 10.34
C ALA A 232 12.17 15.51 10.23
N ILE A 233 12.78 15.87 11.35
CA ILE A 233 14.20 16.19 11.51
C ILE A 233 14.74 15.56 12.81
N ASN A 234 16.06 15.65 13.03
CA ASN A 234 16.73 15.17 14.25
C ASN A 234 16.37 13.71 14.57
N VAL A 235 16.34 12.87 13.54
CA VAL A 235 15.94 11.47 13.66
C VAL A 235 16.98 10.69 14.43
N ASN A 236 16.50 9.84 15.33
CA ASN A 236 17.24 8.77 15.99
C ASN A 236 16.51 7.46 15.70
N LEU A 237 17.23 6.46 15.20
CA LEU A 237 16.69 5.14 14.87
C LEU A 237 17.56 4.09 15.56
N ASN A 238 17.03 3.44 16.60
CA ASN A 238 17.74 2.49 17.45
C ASN A 238 19.06 3.02 18.05
N GLY A 239 19.10 4.31 18.42
CA GLY A 239 20.30 4.95 18.93
C GLY A 239 21.32 5.32 17.85
N ILE A 240 20.94 5.26 16.58
CA ILE A 240 21.76 5.67 15.43
C ILE A 240 21.23 7.00 14.90
N THR A 241 22.14 7.91 14.53
CA THR A 241 21.82 9.06 13.66
C THR A 241 21.76 8.53 12.22
N PRO A 242 20.56 8.39 11.62
CA PRO A 242 20.37 7.66 10.37
C PRO A 242 20.80 8.48 9.15
N TYR A 243 21.01 7.79 8.05
CA TYR A 243 21.14 8.41 6.73
C TYR A 243 19.76 8.86 6.25
N GLN A 244 19.67 10.09 5.74
CA GLN A 244 18.45 10.57 5.10
C GLN A 244 18.48 10.19 3.62
N ILE A 245 17.56 9.31 3.22
CA ILE A 245 17.42 8.85 1.83
C ILE A 245 16.85 9.99 0.98
N ASP A 246 15.76 10.59 1.47
CA ASP A 246 15.05 11.70 0.86
C ASP A 246 14.32 12.52 1.94
N SER A 247 13.44 13.45 1.56
CA SER A 247 12.69 14.27 2.53
C SER A 247 11.71 13.47 3.40
N VAL A 248 11.51 12.18 3.15
CA VAL A 248 10.44 11.37 3.71
C VAL A 248 10.88 10.02 4.29
N LYS A 249 12.14 9.62 4.08
CA LYS A 249 12.70 8.34 4.53
C LYS A 249 14.09 8.49 5.14
N PHE A 250 14.31 7.72 6.18
CA PHE A 250 15.60 7.62 6.87
C PHE A 250 15.97 6.16 7.04
N CYS A 251 17.25 5.81 6.97
CA CYS A 251 17.70 4.45 7.19
C CYS A 251 18.92 4.32 8.09
N ALA A 252 19.02 3.19 8.78
CA ALA A 252 20.14 2.85 9.64
C ALA A 252 20.46 1.36 9.56
N ILE A 253 21.75 1.04 9.50
CA ILE A 253 22.25 -0.32 9.67
C ILE A 253 22.45 -0.59 11.16
N VAL A 254 21.91 -1.70 11.64
CA VAL A 254 22.06 -2.15 13.03
C VAL A 254 22.57 -3.59 13.10
N PRO A 255 23.33 -3.96 14.15
CA PRO A 255 23.73 -5.34 14.34
C PRO A 255 22.53 -6.29 14.41
N SER A 256 22.73 -7.50 13.92
CA SER A 256 21.77 -8.59 14.09
C SER A 256 21.63 -8.94 15.57
N GLN A 257 20.40 -9.08 16.06
CA GLN A 257 20.12 -9.30 17.49
C GLN A 257 18.80 -10.04 17.69
N LYS A 258 18.81 -11.03 18.59
CA LYS A 258 17.59 -11.69 19.09
C LYS A 258 16.91 -10.82 20.16
N ASN A 259 15.58 -10.84 20.20
CA ASN A 259 14.77 -10.08 21.17
C ASN A 259 15.08 -8.57 21.15
N ALA A 260 15.44 -8.04 19.98
CA ALA A 260 15.60 -6.61 19.78
C ALA A 260 14.23 -5.90 19.89
N ARG A 261 14.28 -4.57 19.98
CA ARG A 261 13.09 -3.72 19.95
C ARG A 261 13.42 -2.53 19.07
N ILE A 262 12.55 -2.21 18.12
CA ILE A 262 12.75 -1.00 17.32
C ILE A 262 12.31 0.18 18.16
N THR A 263 13.21 1.14 18.38
CA THR A 263 12.98 2.33 19.18
C THR A 263 13.59 3.53 18.49
N GLY A 264 13.10 4.72 18.81
CA GLY A 264 13.71 5.93 18.28
C GLY A 264 12.90 7.16 18.58
N SER A 265 13.33 8.25 17.96
CA SER A 265 12.64 9.52 18.04
C SER A 265 12.89 10.36 16.80
N TYR A 266 12.01 11.31 16.54
CA TYR A 266 12.28 12.41 15.61
C TYR A 266 11.62 13.67 16.15
N VAL A 267 11.99 14.83 15.60
CA VAL A 267 11.31 16.10 15.87
C VAL A 267 10.54 16.48 14.61
N THR A 268 9.30 16.91 14.78
CA THR A 268 8.48 17.45 13.69
C THR A 268 7.75 18.69 14.15
N ALA A 269 7.31 19.53 13.22
CA ALA A 269 6.53 20.73 13.53
C ALA A 269 5.03 20.40 13.53
N ASP A 270 4.32 20.74 14.60
CA ASP A 270 2.86 20.66 14.64
C ASP A 270 2.29 21.62 13.59
N GLY A 271 1.52 21.06 12.66
CA GLY A 271 0.93 21.78 11.54
C GLY A 271 -0.09 22.85 11.93
N ARG A 272 -0.56 22.89 13.18
CA ARG A 272 -1.51 23.91 13.68
C ARG A 272 -0.82 25.17 14.17
N ASN A 273 0.32 25.04 14.85
CA ASN A 273 0.97 26.15 15.57
C ASN A 273 2.47 26.32 15.25
N ASN A 274 3.04 25.48 14.39
CA ASN A 274 4.46 25.40 14.03
C ASN A 274 5.42 25.14 15.22
N THR A 275 4.93 24.59 16.33
CA THR A 275 5.80 24.21 17.46
C THR A 275 6.50 22.89 17.18
N ASN A 276 7.80 22.82 17.49
CA ASN A 276 8.57 21.59 17.35
C ASN A 276 8.21 20.61 18.46
N THR A 277 7.73 19.43 18.07
CA THR A 277 7.35 18.35 18.97
C THR A 277 8.27 17.15 18.76
N LYS A 278 8.81 16.60 19.85
CA LYS A 278 9.60 15.38 19.81
C LYS A 278 8.68 14.16 19.89
N ILE A 279 8.67 13.34 18.84
CA ILE A 279 7.96 12.06 18.78
C ILE A 279 8.91 10.96 19.23
N ASN A 280 8.51 10.16 20.20
CA ASN A 280 9.24 8.96 20.62
C ASN A 280 8.39 7.75 20.26
N TYR A 281 9.00 6.71 19.71
CA TYR A 281 8.31 5.48 19.31
C TYR A 281 9.07 4.25 19.77
N SER A 282 8.32 3.17 19.96
CA SER A 282 8.84 1.91 20.47
C SER A 282 7.93 0.76 20.04
N GLY A 283 8.43 -0.15 19.22
CA GLY A 283 7.69 -1.29 18.69
C GLY A 283 7.65 -2.48 19.65
N SER A 284 7.14 -3.63 19.20
CA SER A 284 7.20 -4.90 19.93
C SER A 284 8.59 -5.56 19.82
N SER A 285 8.82 -6.63 20.59
CA SER A 285 10.07 -7.39 20.45
C SER A 285 10.12 -8.10 19.09
N ILE A 286 11.28 -8.08 18.45
CA ILE A 286 11.54 -8.65 17.14
C ILE A 286 12.97 -9.20 17.06
N THR A 287 13.25 -10.07 16.11
CA THR A 287 14.63 -10.48 15.79
C THR A 287 15.14 -9.64 14.63
N PHE A 288 16.25 -8.92 14.82
CA PHE A 288 17.00 -8.30 13.73
C PHE A 288 17.84 -9.37 13.04
N ALA A 289 17.41 -9.79 11.86
CA ALA A 289 18.08 -10.81 11.06
C ALA A 289 19.00 -10.19 10.00
N SER A 290 20.15 -10.81 9.79
CA SER A 290 21.12 -10.43 8.75
C SER A 290 20.47 -10.42 7.37
N GLY A 291 20.78 -9.38 6.59
CA GLY A 291 20.29 -9.20 5.22
C GLY A 291 18.81 -8.84 5.11
N LYS A 292 18.12 -8.58 6.22
CA LYS A 292 16.71 -8.19 6.23
C LYS A 292 16.52 -6.69 6.38
N CYS A 293 15.44 -6.17 5.79
CA CYS A 293 14.97 -4.80 5.92
C CYS A 293 13.63 -4.75 6.69
N TYR A 294 13.53 -3.82 7.63
CA TYR A 294 12.31 -3.50 8.36
C TYR A 294 11.91 -2.05 8.11
N THR A 295 10.75 -1.84 7.48
CA THR A 295 10.18 -0.51 7.27
C THR A 295 9.19 -0.17 8.37
N LEU A 296 9.35 0.99 8.98
CA LEU A 296 8.52 1.53 10.04
C LEU A 296 7.75 2.74 9.55
N LYS A 297 6.42 2.65 9.58
CA LYS A 297 5.54 3.80 9.41
C LYS A 297 5.10 4.28 10.79
N VAL A 298 5.66 5.39 11.25
CA VAL A 298 5.37 5.94 12.57
C VAL A 298 4.40 7.11 12.41
N ILE A 299 3.16 6.93 12.87
CA ILE A 299 2.14 7.98 12.82
C ILE A 299 2.37 8.95 13.98
N SER A 300 2.61 10.21 13.65
CA SER A 300 2.71 11.30 14.59
C SER A 300 1.37 11.52 15.32
N PRO A 301 1.39 11.67 16.65
CA PRO A 301 0.20 12.06 17.42
C PRO A 301 -0.17 13.54 17.22
N VAL A 302 0.75 14.37 16.71
CA VAL A 302 0.44 15.75 16.32
C VAL A 302 0.25 15.85 14.81
N PRO A 303 -0.66 16.72 14.34
CA PRO A 303 -0.87 16.92 12.91
C PRO A 303 0.39 17.41 12.18
N GLY A 304 0.55 16.96 10.95
CA GLY A 304 1.68 17.33 10.10
C GLY A 304 1.49 18.70 9.46
N LYS A 305 2.61 19.30 9.07
CA LYS A 305 2.64 20.55 8.31
C LYS A 305 2.34 20.30 6.83
N GLY A 306 1.70 21.29 6.20
CA GLY A 306 1.41 21.28 4.78
C GLY A 306 0.04 20.73 4.45
N SER A 307 -0.25 20.69 3.15
CA SER A 307 -1.50 20.17 2.61
C SER A 307 -1.28 19.50 1.27
N THR A 308 -2.23 18.66 0.87
CA THR A 308 -2.20 17.97 -0.42
C THR A 308 -3.54 18.10 -1.14
N GLU A 309 -3.50 18.05 -2.47
CA GLU A 309 -4.71 18.03 -3.29
C GLU A 309 -5.40 16.67 -3.12
N ARG A 310 -6.70 16.67 -2.82
CA ARG A 310 -7.47 15.43 -2.67
C ARG A 310 -8.85 15.60 -3.31
N LYS A 311 -9.14 14.78 -4.32
CA LYS A 311 -10.49 14.68 -4.91
C LYS A 311 -11.51 14.12 -3.92
N LEU A 312 -12.79 14.22 -4.27
CA LEU A 312 -13.89 13.64 -3.50
C LEU A 312 -13.90 12.11 -3.60
N TYR A 313 -14.23 11.42 -2.51
CA TYR A 313 -14.40 9.97 -2.46
C TYR A 313 -15.71 9.58 -1.75
N PRO A 314 -16.29 8.41 -2.10
CA PRO A 314 -17.34 7.82 -1.28
C PRO A 314 -16.89 7.63 0.17
N GLY A 315 -17.80 7.86 1.12
CA GLY A 315 -17.54 7.86 2.55
C GLY A 315 -17.10 9.22 3.10
N ASP A 316 -16.75 10.18 2.25
CA ASP A 316 -16.49 11.56 2.70
C ASP A 316 -17.74 12.20 3.31
N PHE A 317 -17.54 12.99 4.36
CA PHE A 317 -18.61 13.64 5.09
C PHE A 317 -18.85 15.06 4.58
N VAL A 318 -20.11 15.45 4.49
CA VAL A 318 -20.53 16.69 3.86
C VAL A 318 -21.09 17.65 4.91
N PHE A 319 -20.68 18.90 4.81
CA PHE A 319 -21.08 20.02 5.63
C PHE A 319 -21.64 21.13 4.74
N GLN A 320 -22.50 21.98 5.30
CA GLN A 320 -23.01 23.18 4.64
C GLN A 320 -22.56 24.42 5.40
N ASN A 321 -21.80 25.27 4.74
CA ASN A 321 -21.45 26.57 5.28
C ASN A 321 -22.43 27.62 4.72
N GLU A 322 -23.41 27.99 5.53
CA GLU A 322 -24.47 28.92 5.13
C GLU A 322 -23.94 30.35 4.95
N THR A 323 -22.89 30.73 5.70
CA THR A 323 -22.31 32.08 5.65
C THR A 323 -21.52 32.29 4.36
N GLU A 324 -20.66 31.33 4.01
CA GLU A 324 -19.83 31.37 2.80
C GLU A 324 -20.52 30.73 1.59
N LYS A 325 -21.75 30.22 1.76
CA LYS A 325 -22.62 29.66 0.72
C LYS A 325 -21.93 28.57 -0.11
N ARG A 326 -21.27 27.64 0.58
CA ARG A 326 -20.50 26.55 -0.07
C ARG A 326 -20.66 25.21 0.63
N ILE A 327 -20.39 24.15 -0.12
CA ILE A 327 -20.24 22.79 0.40
C ILE A 327 -18.84 22.61 0.94
N GLU A 328 -18.75 22.02 2.13
CA GLU A 328 -17.47 21.66 2.74
C GLU A 328 -17.41 20.15 2.98
N ILE A 329 -16.21 19.58 2.85
CA ILE A 329 -15.98 18.13 2.91
C ILE A 329 -14.98 17.80 4.01
N HIS A 330 -15.28 16.77 4.81
CA HIS A 330 -14.29 16.12 5.64
C HIS A 330 -13.98 14.72 5.08
N PRO A 331 -12.69 14.34 4.91
CA PRO A 331 -12.32 13.01 4.42
C PRO A 331 -12.93 11.90 5.29
N GLY A 332 -13.52 10.89 4.65
CA GLY A 332 -14.10 9.73 5.34
C GLY A 332 -13.04 8.82 5.99
N ASP A 333 -11.81 8.90 5.49
CA ASP A 333 -10.58 8.29 5.99
C ASP A 333 -9.69 9.30 6.75
N GLY A 334 -10.26 10.45 7.12
CA GLY A 334 -9.56 11.52 7.80
C GLY A 334 -9.24 11.21 9.27
N MET A 335 -8.48 12.12 9.88
CA MET A 335 -8.16 12.09 11.30
C MET A 335 -9.44 12.08 12.15
N LEU A 336 -9.44 11.25 13.19
CA LEU A 336 -10.49 11.22 14.21
C LEU A 336 -9.96 11.86 15.49
N GLU A 337 -10.86 12.52 16.22
CA GLU A 337 -10.61 13.01 17.57
C GLU A 337 -10.61 11.84 18.57
N GLU A 338 -10.23 12.09 19.83
CA GLU A 338 -10.07 11.03 20.85
C GLU A 338 -11.35 10.20 21.11
N ASN A 339 -12.52 10.78 20.83
CA ASN A 339 -13.82 10.12 20.96
C ASN A 339 -14.16 9.21 19.76
N GLY A 340 -13.32 9.14 18.73
CA GLY A 340 -13.55 8.36 17.52
C GLY A 340 -14.42 9.06 16.46
N GLU A 341 -14.74 10.34 16.65
CA GLU A 341 -15.55 11.16 15.73
C GLU A 341 -14.66 12.14 14.95
N ILE A 342 -15.15 12.65 13.82
CA ILE A 342 -14.45 13.71 13.07
C ILE A 342 -14.58 15.06 13.79
N TYR A 343 -13.69 16.00 13.45
CA TYR A 343 -13.83 17.38 13.90
C TYR A 343 -15.20 17.95 13.47
N ASP A 344 -15.87 18.64 14.40
CA ASP A 344 -17.16 19.30 14.19
C ASP A 344 -18.30 18.37 13.73
N TYR A 345 -18.20 17.07 14.01
CA TYR A 345 -19.09 16.05 13.46
C TYR A 345 -20.60 16.32 13.59
N GLN A 346 -21.02 17.04 14.63
CA GLN A 346 -22.43 17.37 14.89
C GLN A 346 -23.05 18.24 13.78
N ASN A 347 -22.23 18.98 13.04
CA ASN A 347 -22.64 19.83 11.92
C ASN A 347 -22.56 19.12 10.57
N ALA A 348 -22.06 17.88 10.53
CA ALA A 348 -22.08 17.08 9.32
C ALA A 348 -23.54 16.71 8.98
N ILE A 349 -23.92 16.83 7.71
CA ILE A 349 -25.31 16.65 7.26
C ILE A 349 -25.52 15.39 6.41
N GLY A 350 -24.44 14.80 5.91
CA GLY A 350 -24.51 13.59 5.12
C GLY A 350 -23.16 13.03 4.73
N MET A 351 -23.21 11.91 4.01
CA MET A 351 -22.05 11.17 3.55
C MET A 351 -22.15 10.92 2.04
N VAL A 352 -21.07 11.18 1.32
CA VAL A 352 -20.96 10.90 -0.12
C VAL A 352 -21.12 9.40 -0.35
N ILE A 353 -22.10 9.02 -1.16
CA ILE A 353 -22.31 7.62 -1.57
C ILE A 353 -21.67 7.37 -2.93
N THR A 354 -21.82 8.32 -3.86
CA THR A 354 -21.28 8.23 -5.21
C THR A 354 -20.81 9.60 -5.67
N CYS A 355 -19.61 9.67 -6.24
CA CYS A 355 -19.05 10.86 -6.90
C CYS A 355 -18.35 10.53 -8.23
N ASP A 356 -18.66 9.35 -8.82
CA ASP A 356 -18.23 9.01 -10.17
C ASP A 356 -19.10 9.79 -11.17
N SER A 357 -18.48 10.63 -11.99
CA SER A 357 -19.17 11.44 -12.99
C SER A 357 -19.97 10.61 -14.00
N LYS A 358 -19.59 9.35 -14.25
CA LYS A 358 -20.34 8.43 -15.12
C LYS A 358 -21.66 7.94 -14.51
N LYS A 359 -21.79 8.06 -13.19
CA LYS A 359 -22.98 7.69 -12.40
C LYS A 359 -23.87 8.88 -12.08
N MET A 360 -23.42 10.11 -12.33
CA MET A 360 -24.23 11.33 -12.15
C MET A 360 -25.18 11.48 -13.34
N THR A 361 -26.19 10.61 -13.44
CA THR A 361 -27.04 10.49 -14.64
C THR A 361 -28.48 10.97 -14.45
N ASP A 362 -28.89 11.39 -13.24
CA ASP A 362 -30.21 12.00 -13.03
C ASP A 362 -30.31 13.31 -13.83
N ILE A 363 -31.20 13.31 -14.83
CA ILE A 363 -31.34 14.41 -15.79
C ILE A 363 -31.68 15.72 -15.08
N LYS A 364 -32.62 15.71 -14.12
CA LYS A 364 -33.01 16.94 -13.41
C LYS A 364 -31.92 17.45 -12.48
N CYS A 365 -31.09 16.58 -11.90
CA CYS A 365 -29.91 17.03 -11.16
C CYS A 365 -28.91 17.71 -12.11
N ASN A 366 -28.61 17.08 -13.24
CA ASN A 366 -27.65 17.59 -14.22
C ASN A 366 -28.07 18.91 -14.86
N GLU A 367 -29.36 19.09 -15.15
CA GLU A 367 -29.93 20.36 -15.63
C GLU A 367 -29.67 21.54 -14.67
N ASN A 368 -29.53 21.26 -13.37
CA ASN A 368 -29.23 22.24 -12.34
C ASN A 368 -27.74 22.27 -11.92
N GLY A 369 -26.89 21.47 -12.58
CA GLY A 369 -25.46 21.38 -12.26
C GLY A 369 -25.13 20.64 -10.96
N TRP A 370 -26.06 19.86 -10.42
CA TRP A 370 -25.85 19.03 -9.21
C TRP A 370 -25.27 17.67 -9.59
N ASN A 371 -24.02 17.67 -10.04
CA ASN A 371 -23.38 16.53 -10.69
C ASN A 371 -22.00 16.18 -10.11
N HIS A 372 -21.70 16.63 -8.89
CA HIS A 372 -20.47 16.30 -8.17
C HIS A 372 -20.65 15.02 -7.35
N ALA A 373 -21.78 14.88 -6.65
CA ALA A 373 -22.05 13.69 -5.84
C ALA A 373 -23.52 13.47 -5.49
N TYR A 374 -23.87 12.23 -5.17
CA TYR A 374 -25.04 11.85 -4.39
C TYR A 374 -24.66 11.60 -2.94
N VAL A 375 -25.36 12.25 -2.02
CA VAL A 375 -25.06 12.29 -0.58
C VAL A 375 -26.24 11.71 0.20
N MET A 376 -25.97 10.70 1.03
CA MET A 376 -26.95 10.18 1.98
C MET A 376 -27.00 11.08 3.22
N GLY A 377 -28.18 11.59 3.56
CA GLY A 377 -28.40 12.34 4.80
C GLY A 377 -28.32 11.46 6.04
N PHE A 378 -28.04 12.08 7.19
CA PHE A 378 -27.92 11.37 8.47
C PHE A 378 -29.24 11.23 9.23
N GLU A 379 -30.25 12.02 8.90
CA GLU A 379 -31.55 11.97 9.56
C GLU A 379 -32.40 10.82 8.99
N ASN A 380 -33.07 10.06 9.87
CA ASN A 380 -34.12 9.13 9.46
C ASN A 380 -35.48 9.78 9.70
N LEU A 381 -36.28 9.94 8.65
CA LEU A 381 -37.57 10.64 8.71
C LEU A 381 -38.72 9.75 9.22
N GLY A 382 -38.38 8.68 9.94
CA GLY A 382 -39.30 7.62 10.34
C GLY A 382 -39.66 6.68 9.18
N THR A 383 -40.76 5.95 9.34
CA THR A 383 -41.22 4.98 8.34
C THR A 383 -42.38 5.52 7.50
N GLY A 384 -42.42 5.14 6.23
CA GLY A 384 -43.47 5.56 5.29
C GLY A 384 -43.80 4.48 4.26
N ARG A 385 -44.99 4.59 3.67
CA ARG A 385 -45.46 3.78 2.56
C ARG A 385 -45.01 4.40 1.25
N TRP A 386 -44.59 3.55 0.31
CA TRP A 386 -44.24 3.99 -1.02
C TRP A 386 -45.49 4.39 -1.82
N GLY A 387 -46.56 3.57 -1.77
CA GLY A 387 -47.76 3.84 -2.54
C GLY A 387 -48.91 2.83 -2.36
N GLY A 388 -49.93 2.98 -3.20
CA GLY A 388 -51.02 2.01 -3.34
C GLY A 388 -50.62 0.79 -4.20
N MET A 389 -51.40 -0.29 -4.09
CA MET A 389 -51.25 -1.50 -4.91
C MET A 389 -52.00 -1.40 -6.24
N GLU A 390 -51.78 -2.35 -7.14
CA GLU A 390 -52.49 -2.51 -8.42
C GLU A 390 -52.35 -1.32 -9.38
N ARG A 391 -51.30 -0.49 -9.20
CA ARG A 391 -51.06 0.70 -10.00
C ARG A 391 -49.58 0.86 -10.33
N VAL A 392 -49.30 1.13 -11.61
CA VAL A 392 -47.99 1.63 -12.08
C VAL A 392 -48.02 3.15 -12.03
N GLU A 393 -47.03 3.77 -11.38
CA GLU A 393 -46.92 5.21 -11.29
C GLU A 393 -46.47 5.82 -12.63
N GLU A 394 -47.23 6.82 -13.08
CA GLU A 394 -46.95 7.54 -14.32
C GLU A 394 -45.64 8.33 -14.18
N GLY A 395 -44.78 8.21 -15.21
CA GLY A 395 -43.49 8.88 -15.27
C GLY A 395 -42.37 8.19 -14.49
N ILE A 396 -42.61 7.00 -13.92
CA ILE A 396 -41.58 6.19 -13.26
C ILE A 396 -41.58 4.80 -13.90
N THR A 397 -40.51 4.49 -14.63
CA THR A 397 -40.34 3.21 -15.33
C THR A 397 -40.22 2.07 -14.32
N PRO A 398 -41.09 1.04 -14.37
CA PRO A 398 -40.91 -0.18 -13.59
C PRO A 398 -39.62 -0.91 -13.98
N MET A 399 -38.88 -1.42 -12.99
CA MET A 399 -37.67 -2.20 -13.20
C MET A 399 -37.67 -3.46 -12.34
N THR A 400 -37.30 -4.59 -12.92
CA THR A 400 -37.13 -5.89 -12.27
C THR A 400 -35.65 -6.16 -11.95
N LYS A 401 -35.36 -7.27 -11.27
CA LYS A 401 -33.97 -7.62 -10.88
C LYS A 401 -33.06 -7.89 -12.09
N ASP A 402 -33.65 -8.25 -13.22
CA ASP A 402 -32.95 -8.62 -14.45
C ASP A 402 -32.61 -7.37 -15.30
N ASP A 403 -33.14 -6.20 -14.94
CA ASP A 403 -32.78 -4.92 -15.53
C ASP A 403 -31.47 -4.37 -14.92
N GLU A 404 -30.89 -3.35 -15.56
CA GLU A 404 -29.67 -2.66 -15.10
C GLU A 404 -29.98 -1.68 -13.95
N ILE A 405 -30.48 -2.19 -12.83
CA ILE A 405 -30.92 -1.41 -11.66
C ILE A 405 -29.80 -0.52 -11.07
N GLU A 406 -28.54 -0.93 -11.19
CA GLU A 406 -27.35 -0.15 -10.79
C GLU A 406 -27.13 1.13 -11.61
N LYS A 407 -27.84 1.27 -12.74
CA LYS A 407 -27.83 2.49 -13.57
C LYS A 407 -29.00 3.42 -13.27
N ASN A 408 -30.00 2.96 -12.51
CA ASN A 408 -31.08 3.84 -12.12
C ASN A 408 -30.64 4.76 -10.98
N MET A 409 -30.09 5.92 -11.37
CA MET A 409 -29.64 6.98 -10.45
C MET A 409 -30.67 8.10 -10.31
N ASN A 410 -31.92 7.88 -10.74
CA ASN A 410 -32.94 8.92 -10.92
C ASN A 410 -33.68 9.30 -9.64
N GLY A 411 -33.06 9.20 -8.47
CA GLY A 411 -33.76 9.33 -7.19
C GLY A 411 -34.42 10.70 -7.00
N TYR A 412 -33.78 11.76 -7.50
CA TYR A 412 -34.37 13.10 -7.47
C TYR A 412 -35.52 13.20 -8.46
N SER A 413 -35.30 12.81 -9.72
CA SER A 413 -36.31 12.83 -10.77
C SER A 413 -37.58 12.05 -10.43
N GLU A 414 -37.43 10.83 -9.90
CA GLU A 414 -38.52 9.96 -9.44
C GLU A 414 -39.26 10.57 -8.24
N THR A 415 -38.53 11.16 -7.27
CA THR A 415 -39.15 11.85 -6.14
C THR A 415 -39.98 13.05 -6.59
N GLU A 416 -39.45 13.89 -7.50
CA GLU A 416 -40.19 15.02 -8.07
C GLU A 416 -41.46 14.56 -8.78
N GLN A 417 -41.38 13.43 -9.51
CA GLN A 417 -42.54 12.87 -10.20
C GLN A 417 -43.61 12.38 -9.20
N MET A 418 -43.21 11.73 -8.11
CA MET A 418 -44.15 11.31 -7.05
C MET A 418 -44.81 12.50 -6.36
N LEU A 419 -44.04 13.54 -6.04
CA LEU A 419 -44.58 14.77 -5.45
C LEU A 419 -45.55 15.49 -6.40
N LYS A 420 -45.30 15.44 -7.71
CA LYS A 420 -46.21 15.95 -8.74
C LYS A 420 -47.49 15.12 -8.87
N ASN A 421 -47.36 13.79 -8.90
CA ASN A 421 -48.51 12.87 -8.99
C ASN A 421 -49.42 13.00 -7.76
N TYR A 422 -48.86 13.37 -6.60
CA TYR A 422 -49.56 13.44 -5.33
C TYR A 422 -49.28 14.74 -4.58
N THR A 423 -50.02 15.78 -4.95
CA THR A 423 -49.96 17.10 -4.28
C THR A 423 -50.45 17.07 -2.83
N ALA A 424 -51.13 16.02 -2.38
CA ALA A 424 -51.44 15.76 -0.97
C ALA A 424 -51.52 14.23 -0.72
N ASN A 425 -51.14 13.78 0.47
CA ASN A 425 -51.19 12.36 0.83
C ASN A 425 -52.64 11.86 1.01
N VAL A 426 -53.20 11.24 -0.02
CA VAL A 426 -54.53 10.64 0.03
C VAL A 426 -54.50 9.40 0.94
N GLN A 427 -55.13 9.50 2.10
CA GLN A 427 -55.32 8.41 3.08
C GLN A 427 -54.03 7.74 3.59
N GLY A 428 -52.89 8.44 3.59
CA GLY A 428 -51.64 7.84 4.08
C GLY A 428 -50.93 6.92 3.07
N SER A 429 -51.39 6.87 1.81
CA SER A 429 -50.92 5.91 0.81
C SER A 429 -49.49 6.16 0.33
N TYR A 430 -49.02 7.41 0.33
CA TYR A 430 -47.70 7.80 -0.21
C TYR A 430 -46.86 8.49 0.88
N SER A 431 -46.96 8.00 2.12
CA SER A 431 -46.39 8.69 3.28
C SER A 431 -44.87 8.82 3.27
N ALA A 432 -44.13 8.00 2.53
CA ALA A 432 -42.68 8.18 2.37
C ALA A 432 -42.33 9.50 1.66
N PHE A 433 -43.04 9.82 0.58
CA PHE A 433 -42.85 11.06 -0.18
C PHE A 433 -43.42 12.28 0.54
N GLU A 434 -44.52 12.09 1.28
CA GLU A 434 -45.05 13.11 2.19
C GLU A 434 -44.03 13.51 3.26
N SER A 435 -43.31 12.53 3.85
CA SER A 435 -42.26 12.80 4.84
C SER A 435 -41.14 13.64 4.22
N ILE A 436 -40.70 13.34 2.99
CA ILE A 436 -39.72 14.17 2.28
C ILE A 436 -40.24 15.59 2.05
N ARG A 437 -41.49 15.75 1.62
CA ARG A 437 -42.08 17.09 1.40
C ARG A 437 -42.05 17.92 2.68
N LYS A 438 -42.56 17.37 3.78
CA LYS A 438 -42.52 18.04 5.09
C LYS A 438 -41.10 18.36 5.54
N TYR A 439 -40.17 17.43 5.29
CA TYR A 439 -38.77 17.63 5.61
C TYR A 439 -38.17 18.80 4.83
N ARG A 440 -38.46 18.93 3.52
CA ARG A 440 -38.04 20.07 2.70
C ARG A 440 -38.63 21.39 3.18
N ASP A 441 -39.87 21.39 3.64
CA ASP A 441 -40.53 22.60 4.15
C ASP A 441 -39.88 23.09 5.46
N SER A 442 -39.47 22.16 6.33
CA SER A 442 -38.78 22.46 7.59
C SER A 442 -37.27 22.68 7.43
N ASN A 443 -36.64 22.08 6.42
CA ASN A 443 -35.20 22.12 6.16
C ASN A 443 -34.93 22.69 4.77
N LYS A 444 -35.25 23.98 4.63
CA LYS A 444 -35.05 24.72 3.38
C LYS A 444 -33.57 24.76 3.02
N ILE A 445 -33.28 24.80 1.72
CA ILE A 445 -31.93 24.98 1.22
C ILE A 445 -31.53 26.44 1.51
N PRO A 446 -30.41 26.68 2.23
CA PRO A 446 -29.93 28.03 2.44
C PRO A 446 -29.62 28.76 1.13
N ASP A 447 -29.95 30.05 1.07
CA ASP A 447 -29.87 30.86 -0.14
C ASP A 447 -28.45 30.91 -0.72
N GLY A 448 -28.32 30.46 -1.98
CA GLY A 448 -27.06 30.47 -2.73
C GLY A 448 -26.21 29.21 -2.58
N LEU A 449 -26.66 28.19 -1.83
CA LEU A 449 -26.04 26.87 -1.89
C LEU A 449 -26.46 26.12 -3.16
N ASN A 450 -25.47 25.62 -3.91
CA ASN A 450 -25.71 24.84 -5.11
C ASN A 450 -25.89 23.35 -4.80
N ARG A 451 -27.11 22.96 -4.44
CA ARG A 451 -27.49 21.56 -4.23
C ARG A 451 -28.97 21.33 -4.50
N SER A 452 -29.34 20.08 -4.69
CA SER A 452 -30.73 19.64 -4.81
C SER A 452 -31.49 19.75 -3.47
N PRO A 453 -32.83 19.85 -3.53
CA PRO A 453 -33.69 19.46 -2.43
C PRO A 453 -33.45 17.99 -2.02
N TRP A 454 -33.80 17.67 -0.78
CA TRP A 454 -33.75 16.30 -0.26
C TRP A 454 -34.68 15.36 -1.02
N PHE A 455 -34.30 14.15 -1.37
CA PHE A 455 -35.13 13.20 -2.13
C PHE A 455 -35.05 11.77 -1.59
N VAL A 456 -36.00 10.91 -1.97
CA VAL A 456 -35.90 9.47 -1.69
C VAL A 456 -34.94 8.86 -2.72
N PRO A 457 -33.86 8.19 -2.31
CA PRO A 457 -32.88 7.62 -3.24
C PRO A 457 -33.49 6.53 -4.13
N SER A 458 -33.01 6.47 -5.36
CA SER A 458 -33.27 5.41 -6.34
C SER A 458 -32.51 4.13 -6.00
N ILE A 459 -32.83 3.05 -6.70
CA ILE A 459 -32.27 1.74 -6.40
C ILE A 459 -30.78 1.67 -6.74
N GLY A 460 -30.33 2.39 -7.76
CA GLY A 460 -28.91 2.50 -8.11
C GLY A 460 -28.11 3.26 -7.05
N GLN A 461 -28.71 4.24 -6.38
CA GLN A 461 -28.05 4.96 -5.27
C GLN A 461 -27.89 4.06 -4.03
N TRP A 462 -28.87 3.19 -3.73
CA TRP A 462 -28.69 2.16 -2.69
C TRP A 462 -27.71 1.07 -3.09
N PHE A 463 -27.70 0.69 -4.37
CA PHE A 463 -26.72 -0.24 -4.93
C PHE A 463 -25.29 0.28 -4.73
N ASP A 464 -25.05 1.55 -5.09
CA ASP A 464 -23.73 2.17 -4.92
C ASP A 464 -23.34 2.32 -3.44
N MET A 465 -24.27 2.48 -2.50
CA MET A 465 -23.95 2.47 -1.07
C MET A 465 -23.35 1.12 -0.64
N LEU A 466 -23.93 0.00 -1.09
CA LEU A 466 -23.37 -1.33 -0.80
C LEU A 466 -22.00 -1.54 -1.47
N VAL A 467 -21.82 -1.05 -2.69
CA VAL A 467 -20.53 -1.15 -3.39
C VAL A 467 -19.47 -0.28 -2.72
N ASN A 468 -19.75 1.00 -2.55
CA ASN A 468 -18.74 2.00 -2.22
C ASN A 468 -18.46 2.09 -0.72
N ILE A 469 -19.47 1.88 0.13
CA ILE A 469 -19.33 1.93 1.59
C ILE A 469 -19.12 0.52 2.15
N CYS A 470 -19.93 -0.44 1.68
CA CYS A 470 -19.89 -1.80 2.23
C CYS A 470 -18.92 -2.73 1.49
N GLY A 471 -18.37 -2.32 0.34
CA GLY A 471 -17.42 -3.12 -0.43
C GLY A 471 -18.01 -4.39 -1.04
N LYS A 472 -19.33 -4.46 -1.24
CA LYS A 472 -20.03 -5.62 -1.81
C LYS A 472 -20.92 -5.19 -2.96
N SER A 473 -20.69 -5.76 -4.14
CA SER A 473 -21.62 -5.60 -5.26
C SER A 473 -22.84 -6.48 -5.05
N PRO A 474 -24.07 -5.94 -5.15
CA PRO A 474 -25.27 -6.76 -5.20
C PRO A 474 -25.31 -7.77 -6.36
N ARG A 475 -24.51 -7.57 -7.42
CA ARG A 475 -24.39 -8.55 -8.51
C ARG A 475 -23.55 -9.78 -8.14
N ASP A 476 -22.84 -9.74 -7.03
CA ASP A 476 -22.08 -10.88 -6.49
C ASP A 476 -22.89 -11.67 -5.42
N PHE A 477 -24.14 -11.27 -5.18
CA PHE A 477 -25.00 -11.91 -4.19
C PHE A 477 -25.43 -13.32 -4.62
N ARG A 478 -25.45 -14.27 -3.68
CA ARG A 478 -25.49 -15.72 -4.01
C ARG A 478 -26.86 -16.39 -3.90
N ASN A 479 -27.84 -15.72 -3.28
CA ASN A 479 -29.13 -16.32 -2.94
C ASN A 479 -30.31 -15.51 -3.50
N GLU A 480 -30.20 -15.08 -4.77
CA GLU A 480 -31.23 -14.27 -5.44
C GLU A 480 -32.62 -14.91 -5.37
N THR A 481 -33.63 -14.07 -5.25
CA THR A 481 -35.04 -14.47 -5.30
C THR A 481 -35.64 -14.08 -6.65
N SER A 482 -36.86 -14.51 -6.95
CA SER A 482 -37.60 -14.02 -8.13
C SER A 482 -37.77 -12.50 -8.14
N ASN A 483 -37.62 -11.86 -6.99
CA ASN A 483 -38.01 -10.47 -6.77
C ASN A 483 -36.83 -9.55 -6.43
N GLY A 484 -35.60 -10.05 -6.35
CA GLY A 484 -34.47 -9.23 -5.95
C GLY A 484 -33.14 -9.95 -5.77
N LEU A 485 -32.08 -9.16 -5.63
CA LEU A 485 -30.71 -9.59 -5.38
C LEU A 485 -30.53 -9.79 -3.87
N ASN A 486 -30.08 -10.97 -3.45
CA ASN A 486 -30.09 -11.39 -2.05
C ASN A 486 -28.83 -12.18 -1.69
N ASP A 487 -28.20 -11.85 -0.56
CA ASP A 487 -27.15 -12.66 0.05
C ASP A 487 -27.50 -12.97 1.50
N THR A 488 -27.14 -14.15 1.99
CA THR A 488 -27.44 -14.62 3.37
C THR A 488 -26.20 -14.84 4.22
N GLY A 489 -25.03 -14.34 3.80
CA GLY A 489 -23.78 -14.41 4.58
C GLY A 489 -22.99 -13.10 4.61
N TRP A 490 -23.53 -12.00 4.11
CA TRP A 490 -22.88 -10.67 4.10
C TRP A 490 -23.72 -9.58 4.79
N GLY A 491 -24.84 -9.92 5.43
CA GLY A 491 -25.71 -8.95 6.11
C GLY A 491 -24.96 -8.12 7.17
N GLN A 492 -24.30 -8.78 8.10
CA GLN A 492 -23.61 -8.21 9.25
C GLN A 492 -22.35 -7.51 8.78
N GLU A 493 -21.59 -8.10 7.85
CA GLU A 493 -20.40 -7.45 7.28
C GLU A 493 -20.76 -6.10 6.63
N THR A 494 -21.86 -6.04 5.88
CA THR A 494 -22.30 -4.80 5.23
C THR A 494 -22.90 -3.80 6.24
N LEU A 495 -23.69 -4.29 7.21
CA LEU A 495 -24.25 -3.46 8.28
C LEU A 495 -23.15 -2.85 9.16
N ASP A 496 -22.13 -3.63 9.54
CA ASP A 496 -21.00 -3.19 10.36
C ASP A 496 -20.20 -2.10 9.67
N LYS A 497 -19.90 -2.25 8.38
CA LYS A 497 -19.17 -1.23 7.61
C LYS A 497 -19.93 0.09 7.55
N LEU A 498 -21.24 0.04 7.29
CA LEU A 498 -22.08 1.23 7.30
C LEU A 498 -22.14 1.86 8.71
N THR A 499 -22.28 1.04 9.74
CA THR A 499 -22.33 1.48 11.14
C THR A 499 -21.03 2.14 11.58
N ILE A 500 -19.87 1.56 11.24
CA ILE A 500 -18.54 2.11 11.54
C ILE A 500 -18.36 3.47 10.86
N GLN A 501 -18.84 3.63 9.63
CA GLN A 501 -18.71 4.92 8.95
C GLN A 501 -19.65 5.98 9.54
N LEU A 502 -20.89 5.61 9.91
CA LEU A 502 -21.83 6.52 10.57
C LEU A 502 -21.39 6.90 11.99
N SER A 503 -20.71 6.01 12.72
CA SER A 503 -20.26 6.31 14.09
C SER A 503 -19.22 7.42 14.14
N LYS A 504 -18.46 7.64 13.06
CA LYS A 504 -17.51 8.77 12.95
C LYS A 504 -18.19 10.13 12.98
N VAL A 505 -19.50 10.17 12.78
CA VAL A 505 -20.32 11.38 12.90
C VAL A 505 -21.38 11.29 13.98
N GLY A 506 -21.17 10.44 14.99
CA GLY A 506 -22.13 10.23 16.07
C GLY A 506 -23.51 9.75 15.60
N ASN A 507 -23.63 9.24 14.38
CA ASN A 507 -24.89 8.78 13.80
C ASN A 507 -25.03 7.27 13.93
N SER A 508 -26.26 6.80 14.04
CA SER A 508 -26.59 5.38 14.13
C SER A 508 -27.72 5.00 13.17
N LEU A 509 -27.76 3.72 12.82
CA LEU A 509 -28.88 3.17 12.05
C LEU A 509 -30.13 3.05 12.93
N PRO A 510 -31.34 3.13 12.34
CA PRO A 510 -32.56 2.82 13.04
C PRO A 510 -32.54 1.40 13.62
N GLN A 511 -33.29 1.21 14.70
CA GLN A 511 -33.49 -0.11 15.28
C GLN A 511 -34.17 -1.06 14.28
N PHE A 512 -33.83 -2.34 14.37
CA PHE A 512 -34.56 -3.38 13.66
C PHE A 512 -36.00 -3.45 14.16
N SER A 513 -36.93 -3.78 13.27
CA SER A 513 -38.32 -4.07 13.64
C SER A 513 -38.41 -5.34 14.48
N ASP A 514 -39.56 -5.56 15.12
CA ASP A 514 -39.87 -6.81 15.86
C ASP A 514 -39.80 -8.08 14.98
N THR A 515 -39.78 -7.92 13.65
CA THR A 515 -39.57 -9.01 12.69
C THR A 515 -38.12 -9.15 12.24
N TYR A 516 -37.17 -8.61 13.03
CA TYR A 516 -35.74 -8.70 12.78
C TYR A 516 -35.29 -8.07 11.46
N ARG A 517 -36.04 -7.06 10.97
CA ARG A 517 -35.78 -6.39 9.69
C ARG A 517 -35.47 -4.91 9.85
N LEU A 518 -34.44 -4.45 9.15
CA LEU A 518 -34.11 -3.05 8.94
C LEU A 518 -34.17 -2.77 7.43
N GLY A 519 -35.21 -2.05 7.00
CA GLY A 519 -35.41 -1.72 5.59
C GLY A 519 -35.52 -0.22 5.34
N PHE A 520 -35.06 0.21 4.16
CA PHE A 520 -35.07 1.59 3.69
C PHE A 520 -35.84 1.72 2.37
N SER A 521 -36.66 2.76 2.31
CA SER A 521 -37.46 3.12 1.14
C SER A 521 -36.57 3.51 -0.05
N CYS A 522 -37.08 3.25 -1.24
CA CYS A 522 -36.48 3.64 -2.50
C CYS A 522 -37.52 4.39 -3.35
N SER A 523 -37.12 5.35 -4.19
CA SER A 523 -38.04 5.99 -5.14
C SER A 523 -38.40 5.11 -6.33
N SER A 524 -37.57 4.11 -6.63
CA SER A 524 -37.73 3.28 -7.83
C SER A 524 -38.87 2.26 -7.72
N GLN A 525 -39.65 2.16 -8.78
CA GLN A 525 -40.80 1.26 -8.88
C GLN A 525 -40.38 -0.12 -9.41
N TYR A 526 -40.90 -1.20 -8.82
CA TYR A 526 -40.67 -2.55 -9.32
C TYR A 526 -41.77 -2.96 -10.31
N ASP A 527 -43.03 -2.89 -9.89
CA ASP A 527 -44.20 -3.15 -10.74
C ASP A 527 -45.47 -2.47 -10.18
N LYS A 528 -46.65 -2.96 -10.56
CA LYS A 528 -47.95 -2.42 -10.09
C LYS A 528 -48.19 -2.59 -8.58
N ASP A 529 -47.56 -3.59 -7.96
CA ASP A 529 -47.77 -4.01 -6.58
C ASP A 529 -46.52 -3.80 -5.70
N ARG A 530 -45.34 -3.57 -6.30
CA ARG A 530 -44.08 -3.54 -5.59
C ARG A 530 -43.24 -2.29 -5.86
N CYS A 531 -42.53 -1.83 -4.84
CA CYS A 531 -41.44 -0.86 -4.94
C CYS A 531 -40.11 -1.55 -4.60
N TRP A 532 -39.00 -0.98 -5.05
CA TRP A 532 -37.69 -1.42 -4.59
C TRP A 532 -37.44 -1.00 -3.14
N MET A 533 -36.52 -1.70 -2.48
CA MET A 533 -35.96 -1.34 -1.18
C MET A 533 -34.57 -1.92 -1.00
N LEU A 534 -33.85 -1.38 -0.02
CA LEU A 534 -32.71 -2.02 0.63
C LEU A 534 -33.18 -2.62 1.97
N LEU A 535 -32.76 -3.83 2.30
CA LEU A 535 -33.17 -4.48 3.55
C LEU A 535 -32.08 -5.40 4.12
N TRP A 536 -31.88 -5.31 5.43
CA TRP A 536 -31.18 -6.28 6.26
C TRP A 536 -32.18 -7.10 7.08
N HIS A 537 -31.91 -8.38 7.23
CA HIS A 537 -32.68 -9.33 8.04
C HIS A 537 -31.68 -10.23 8.77
N ILE A 538 -31.48 -9.97 10.06
CA ILE A 538 -30.39 -10.51 10.87
C ILE A 538 -30.95 -10.91 12.23
N ASP A 539 -30.35 -11.93 12.86
CA ASP A 539 -30.70 -12.41 14.20
C ASP A 539 -32.15 -12.93 14.35
N ASP A 540 -32.76 -13.36 13.25
CA ASP A 540 -34.08 -13.99 13.28
C ASP A 540 -33.98 -15.42 13.87
N PRO A 541 -34.65 -15.72 15.00
CA PRO A 541 -34.63 -17.05 15.60
C PRO A 541 -35.23 -18.15 14.72
N GLU A 542 -36.12 -17.79 13.78
CA GLU A 542 -36.67 -18.74 12.80
C GLU A 542 -35.66 -19.05 11.68
N TYR A 543 -34.71 -18.15 11.45
CA TYR A 543 -33.66 -18.27 10.44
C TYR A 543 -32.27 -18.00 11.05
N PRO A 544 -31.79 -18.83 11.99
CA PRO A 544 -30.60 -18.54 12.80
C PRO A 544 -29.29 -18.47 12.01
N ASN A 545 -29.29 -18.92 10.75
CA ASN A 545 -28.14 -18.86 9.84
C ASN A 545 -28.31 -17.78 8.76
N TRP A 546 -29.35 -16.95 8.83
CA TRP A 546 -29.56 -15.86 7.88
C TRP A 546 -28.92 -14.59 8.39
N ASP A 547 -27.80 -14.27 7.76
CA ASP A 547 -27.21 -12.96 7.84
C ASP A 547 -27.49 -12.21 6.54
N ARG A 548 -28.74 -11.77 6.38
CA ARG A 548 -29.29 -11.41 5.08
C ARG A 548 -29.21 -9.93 4.77
N VAL A 549 -28.77 -9.62 3.56
CA VAL A 549 -28.88 -8.30 2.91
C VAL A 549 -29.49 -8.46 1.51
N CYS A 550 -30.37 -7.55 1.12
CA CYS A 550 -30.98 -7.59 -0.20
C CYS A 550 -31.40 -6.24 -0.75
N LEU A 551 -31.41 -6.15 -2.09
CA LEU A 551 -32.23 -5.21 -2.82
C LEU A 551 -33.39 -5.98 -3.42
N GLN A 552 -34.63 -5.63 -3.09
CA GLN A 552 -35.78 -6.44 -3.46
C GLN A 552 -37.04 -5.62 -3.74
N GLY A 553 -37.87 -6.08 -4.67
CA GLY A 553 -39.24 -5.63 -4.85
C GLY A 553 -40.14 -6.10 -3.72
N TYR A 554 -40.80 -5.17 -3.03
CA TYR A 554 -41.67 -5.44 -1.88
C TYR A 554 -42.97 -4.65 -1.96
N ASP A 555 -44.00 -5.08 -1.23
CA ASP A 555 -45.33 -4.47 -1.18
C ASP A 555 -45.26 -2.94 -0.95
N LYS A 556 -45.89 -2.16 -1.84
CA LYS A 556 -45.94 -0.69 -1.78
C LYS A 556 -46.57 -0.13 -0.50
N LYS A 557 -47.45 -0.91 0.17
CA LYS A 557 -48.11 -0.56 1.43
C LYS A 557 -47.28 -0.86 2.67
N ALA A 558 -46.11 -1.49 2.53
CA ALA A 558 -45.24 -1.74 3.66
C ALA A 558 -44.56 -0.45 4.14
N TYR A 559 -44.26 -0.38 5.43
CA TYR A 559 -43.65 0.79 6.07
C TYR A 559 -42.15 0.59 6.19
N TRP A 560 -41.37 1.47 5.57
CA TRP A 560 -39.91 1.39 5.60
C TRP A 560 -39.28 2.73 5.93
N ASN A 561 -38.08 2.70 6.50
CA ASN A 561 -37.36 3.90 6.91
C ASN A 561 -37.13 4.81 5.69
N VAL A 562 -37.28 6.11 5.89
CA VAL A 562 -37.05 7.12 4.85
C VAL A 562 -35.76 7.86 5.18
N ARG A 563 -34.68 7.47 4.50
CA ARG A 563 -33.37 8.13 4.59
C ARG A 563 -33.20 9.05 3.37
N PRO A 564 -33.25 10.37 3.54
CA PRO A 564 -33.19 11.31 2.43
C PRO A 564 -31.79 11.41 1.85
N PHE A 565 -31.71 11.72 0.56
CA PHE A 565 -30.47 12.03 -0.15
C PHE A 565 -30.52 13.44 -0.74
N PHE A 566 -29.38 14.02 -1.08
CA PHE A 566 -29.31 15.19 -1.96
C PHE A 566 -28.16 15.02 -2.96
N ALA A 567 -28.18 15.82 -4.01
CA ALA A 567 -27.10 15.95 -4.97
C ALA A 567 -26.51 17.37 -4.88
N PHE A 568 -25.22 17.55 -5.17
CA PHE A 568 -24.61 18.88 -5.28
C PHE A 568 -23.62 18.94 -6.44
#